data_AF-A0A6I4YX67-F1
#
_entry.id   AF-A0A6I4YX67-F1
#
_cell.length_a   1.000
_cell.length_b   1.000
_cell.length_c   1.000
_cell.angle_alpha   90.00
_cell.angle_beta   90.00
_cell.angle_gamma   90.00
#
_symmetry.space_group_name_H-M   'P 1'
#
loop_
_entity.id
_entity.type
_entity.pdbx_description
1 polymer ?
#
loop_
_entity_poly.entity_id
_entity_poly.type
_entity_poly.pdbx_seq_one_letter_code
_entity_poly.pdbx_strand_id
1 'polypeptide(L)'
;MQTARPHQQSPIRHSAPRLPRRGGGPAIAGRALPCGSGRLPPDFPRRLDSLKRASGLTWDRFSEALGMETKQVLRWRKGAEPRGGPYHELIVLAGRVPGGLTILLGEDFPGGGS
;
A
#
# COMPACT_ATOMS: atom_id res chain seq x y z
N MET A 1 22.44 1.81 -67.14
CA MET A 1 22.02 3.14 -66.65
C MET A 1 22.42 3.25 -65.19
N GLN A 2 23.23 4.27 -64.89
CA GLN A 2 23.71 4.64 -63.55
C GLN A 2 22.56 5.22 -62.72
N THR A 3 22.59 5.04 -61.40
CA THR A 3 22.49 6.15 -60.43
C THR A 3 22.73 5.64 -59.01
N ALA A 4 23.87 6.06 -58.48
CA ALA A 4 24.23 6.00 -57.07
C ALA A 4 23.39 7.02 -56.27
N ARG A 5 23.06 6.69 -55.02
CA ARG A 5 22.69 7.67 -53.99
C ARG A 5 23.28 7.27 -52.63
N PRO A 6 24.32 7.96 -52.15
CA PRO A 6 24.70 7.94 -50.75
C PRO A 6 24.04 9.13 -50.03
N HIS A 7 23.34 8.86 -48.93
CA HIS A 7 23.01 9.91 -47.97
C HIS A 7 23.60 9.54 -46.61
N GLN A 8 24.72 10.22 -46.33
CA GLN A 8 25.20 10.50 -45.00
C GLN A 8 24.06 11.05 -44.13
N GLN A 9 23.96 10.56 -42.91
CA GLN A 9 23.24 11.25 -41.85
C GLN A 9 24.20 11.42 -40.68
N SER A 10 24.61 12.67 -40.45
CA SER A 10 25.43 13.10 -39.31
C SER A 10 24.56 13.23 -38.06
N PRO A 11 25.08 12.89 -36.86
CA PRO A 11 24.63 13.54 -35.64
C PRO A 11 25.66 14.57 -35.19
N ILE A 12 25.18 15.82 -35.21
CA ILE A 12 25.82 17.05 -34.78
C ILE A 12 25.65 17.20 -33.25
N ARG A 13 26.78 17.47 -32.59
CA ARG A 13 27.00 18.23 -31.34
C ARG A 13 26.42 17.70 -30.00
N HIS A 14 27.27 17.65 -28.97
CA HIS A 14 27.50 18.75 -28.01
C HIS A 14 28.15 18.18 -26.74
N SER A 15 29.41 18.52 -26.53
CA SER A 15 30.05 18.42 -25.22
C SER A 15 29.58 19.57 -24.33
N ALA A 16 29.60 19.29 -23.02
CA ALA A 16 29.68 20.21 -21.85
C ALA A 16 28.37 20.45 -21.06
N PRO A 17 28.42 21.05 -19.86
CA PRO A 17 29.13 20.58 -18.66
C PRO A 17 28.29 20.70 -17.35
N ARG A 18 28.79 20.07 -16.27
CA ARG A 18 28.64 20.39 -14.82
C ARG A 18 27.28 20.80 -14.25
N LEU A 19 26.88 20.12 -13.17
CA LEU A 19 26.43 20.76 -11.93
C LEU A 19 26.77 19.88 -10.70
N PRO A 20 27.38 20.41 -9.64
CA PRO A 20 27.32 19.82 -8.30
C PRO A 20 26.06 20.36 -7.60
N ARG A 21 25.17 19.47 -7.15
CA ARG A 21 24.09 19.83 -6.21
C ARG A 21 24.10 18.78 -5.10
N ARG A 22 24.75 19.09 -3.98
CA ARG A 22 24.21 19.88 -2.85
C ARG A 22 23.26 19.02 -2.02
N GLY A 23 23.79 18.58 -0.88
CA GLY A 23 23.09 18.56 0.40
C GLY A 23 21.93 17.58 0.55
N GLY A 24 22.17 16.59 1.42
CA GLY A 24 21.23 16.14 2.46
C GLY A 24 19.74 16.39 2.22
N GLY A 25 19.06 15.39 1.66
CA GLY A 25 17.77 15.00 2.21
C GLY A 25 18.02 13.86 3.18
N PRO A 26 17.37 13.79 4.36
CA PRO A 26 17.32 12.53 5.06
C PRO A 26 16.79 11.52 4.04
N ALA A 27 17.48 10.40 3.91
CA ALA A 27 16.80 9.19 3.51
C ALA A 27 15.64 9.05 4.51
N ILE A 28 14.47 9.57 4.14
CA ILE A 28 13.22 8.89 4.45
C ILE A 28 13.46 7.53 3.83
N ALA A 29 14.10 6.67 4.63
CA ALA A 29 13.98 5.25 4.53
C ALA A 29 12.50 5.10 4.29
N GLY A 30 12.14 4.76 3.04
CA GLY A 30 10.86 4.17 2.76
C GLY A 30 10.84 3.05 3.77
N ARG A 31 10.15 3.29 4.88
CA ARG A 31 9.97 2.37 5.97
C ARG A 31 9.13 1.34 5.29
N ALA A 32 9.85 0.42 4.66
CA ALA A 32 9.31 -0.75 4.05
C ALA A 32 8.42 -1.26 5.16
N LEU A 33 7.11 -1.20 4.92
CA LEU A 33 6.17 -2.08 5.58
C LEU A 33 6.94 -3.39 5.72
N PRO A 34 7.07 -3.98 6.92
CA PRO A 34 7.82 -5.21 7.08
C PRO A 34 7.22 -6.25 6.13
N CYS A 35 7.72 -6.30 4.91
CA CYS A 35 7.43 -7.24 3.85
C CYS A 35 8.25 -8.50 4.13
N GLY A 36 8.42 -8.83 5.41
CA GLY A 36 9.02 -10.04 5.91
C GLY A 36 7.88 -10.89 6.42
N SER A 37 7.44 -11.82 5.58
CA SER A 37 6.42 -12.84 5.86
C SER A 37 5.00 -12.30 5.91
N GLY A 38 4.18 -12.60 4.89
CA GLY A 38 2.75 -12.29 4.79
C GLY A 38 1.88 -13.01 5.83
N ARG A 39 2.28 -12.97 7.09
CA ARG A 39 1.62 -13.55 8.23
C ARG A 39 1.03 -12.41 9.04
N LEU A 40 -0.28 -12.45 9.22
CA LEU A 40 -0.97 -11.41 9.99
C LEU A 40 -0.54 -11.47 11.46
N PRO A 41 -0.68 -10.35 12.19
CA PRO A 41 -0.51 -10.36 13.64
C PRO A 41 -1.38 -11.46 14.26
N PRO A 42 -0.92 -12.18 15.29
CA PRO A 42 -1.74 -13.16 16.00
C PRO A 42 -3.02 -12.54 16.58
N ASP A 43 -2.98 -11.24 16.90
CA ASP A 43 -4.13 -10.45 17.35
C ASP A 43 -5.01 -9.89 16.23
N PHE A 44 -4.76 -10.26 14.96
CA PHE A 44 -5.53 -9.77 13.82
C PHE A 44 -7.06 -9.93 13.97
N PRO A 45 -7.60 -11.06 14.48
CA PRO A 45 -9.03 -11.18 14.75
C PRO A 45 -9.57 -10.13 15.74
N ARG A 46 -8.80 -9.80 16.78
CA ARG A 46 -9.16 -8.78 17.77
C ARG A 46 -9.09 -7.38 17.17
N ARG A 47 -8.09 -7.12 16.32
CA ARG A 47 -7.93 -5.86 15.58
C ARG A 47 -9.06 -5.65 14.57
N LEU A 48 -9.47 -6.70 13.87
CA LEU A 48 -10.61 -6.68 12.97
C LEU A 48 -11.93 -6.36 13.69
N ASP A 49 -12.16 -6.95 14.88
CA ASP A 49 -13.32 -6.64 15.72
C ASP A 49 -13.31 -5.17 16.18
N SER A 50 -12.12 -4.69 16.58
CA SER A 50 -11.92 -3.30 17.00
C SER A 50 -12.16 -2.32 15.85
N LEU A 51 -11.66 -2.63 14.65
CA LEU A 51 -11.89 -1.81 13.45
C LEU A 51 -13.37 -1.75 13.08
N LYS A 52 -14.08 -2.89 13.14
CA LYS A 52 -15.53 -2.93 12.94
C LYS A 52 -16.27 -2.07 13.96
N ARG A 53 -15.86 -2.12 15.24
CA ARG A 53 -16.46 -1.26 16.28
C ARG A 53 -16.20 0.22 16.01
N ALA A 54 -14.96 0.57 15.64
CA ALA A 54 -14.57 1.93 15.32
C ALA A 54 -15.30 2.48 14.08
N SER A 55 -15.61 1.64 13.09
CA SER A 55 -16.40 2.05 11.93
C SER A 55 -17.90 2.20 12.22
N GLY A 56 -18.40 1.72 13.36
CA GLY A 56 -19.82 1.71 13.69
C GLY A 56 -20.67 0.77 12.82
N LEU A 57 -20.07 -0.02 11.94
CA LEU A 57 -20.79 -0.87 10.99
C LEU A 57 -21.20 -2.21 11.61
N THR A 58 -22.29 -2.81 11.13
CA THR A 58 -22.59 -4.23 11.40
C THR A 58 -21.64 -5.13 10.60
N TRP A 59 -21.51 -6.40 10.97
CA TRP A 59 -20.66 -7.34 10.22
C TRP A 59 -21.07 -7.49 8.76
N ASP A 60 -22.37 -7.40 8.48
CA ASP A 60 -22.96 -7.43 7.15
C ASP A 60 -22.55 -6.23 6.30
N ARG A 61 -22.75 -5.01 6.83
CA ARG A 61 -22.31 -3.77 6.17
C ARG A 61 -20.79 -3.66 6.06
N PHE A 62 -20.07 -4.22 7.02
CA PHE A 62 -18.62 -4.28 6.99
C PHE A 62 -18.13 -5.20 5.87
N SER A 63 -18.74 -6.38 5.66
CA SER A 63 -18.40 -7.24 4.54
C SER A 63 -18.82 -6.66 3.18
N GLU A 64 -19.96 -5.98 3.13
CA GLU A 64 -20.42 -5.25 1.93
C GLU A 64 -19.43 -4.16 1.55
N ALA A 65 -18.94 -3.39 2.53
CA ALA A 65 -17.93 -2.35 2.32
C ALA A 65 -16.58 -2.91 1.82
N LEU A 66 -16.29 -4.18 2.09
CA LEU A 66 -15.11 -4.89 1.61
C LEU A 66 -15.36 -5.64 0.29
N GLY A 67 -16.58 -5.59 -0.25
CA GLY A 67 -16.95 -6.30 -1.48
C GLY A 67 -16.91 -7.83 -1.35
N MET A 68 -17.13 -8.37 -0.15
CA MET A 68 -17.04 -9.81 0.12
C MET A 68 -18.24 -10.35 0.89
N GLU A 69 -18.38 -11.67 0.90
CA GLU A 69 -19.39 -12.32 1.73
C GLU A 69 -19.06 -12.22 3.23
N THR A 70 -20.09 -12.00 4.05
CA THR A 70 -20.00 -11.97 5.52
C THR A 70 -19.32 -13.21 6.09
N LYS A 71 -19.57 -14.39 5.48
CA LYS A 71 -18.92 -15.65 5.88
C LYS A 71 -17.40 -15.59 5.79
N GLN A 72 -16.83 -14.88 4.82
CA GLN A 72 -15.38 -14.75 4.65
C GLN A 72 -14.79 -13.87 5.76
N VAL A 73 -15.42 -12.73 6.08
CA VAL A 73 -15.02 -11.89 7.22
C VAL A 73 -15.12 -12.66 8.54
N LEU A 74 -16.16 -13.47 8.72
CA LEU A 74 -16.30 -14.31 9.91
C LEU A 74 -15.21 -15.38 10.01
N ARG A 75 -14.67 -15.87 8.89
CA ARG A 75 -13.50 -16.77 8.90
C ARG A 75 -12.25 -16.03 9.38
N TRP A 76 -12.07 -14.77 8.99
CA TRP A 76 -10.96 -13.95 9.48
C TRP A 76 -11.00 -13.74 10.99
N ARG A 77 -12.20 -13.55 11.55
CA ARG A 77 -12.41 -13.51 13.01
C ARG A 77 -12.05 -14.82 13.73
N LYS A 78 -12.06 -15.95 13.02
CA LYS A 78 -11.65 -17.26 13.55
C LYS A 78 -10.16 -17.55 13.34
N GLY A 79 -9.39 -16.56 12.85
CA GLY A 79 -7.96 -16.70 12.61
C GLY A 79 -7.59 -17.17 11.20
N ALA A 80 -8.55 -17.21 10.26
CA ALA A 80 -8.19 -17.42 8.85
C ALA A 80 -7.46 -16.19 8.30
N GLU A 81 -6.40 -16.41 7.53
CA GLU A 81 -5.65 -15.33 6.90
C GLU A 81 -6.42 -14.77 5.69
N PRO A 82 -6.73 -13.46 5.62
CA PRO A 82 -6.97 -12.74 4.38
C PRO A 82 -5.89 -13.04 3.34
N ARG A 83 -6.33 -13.29 2.11
CA ARG A 83 -5.45 -13.48 0.95
C ARG A 83 -5.89 -12.60 -0.20
N GLY A 84 -4.93 -11.99 -0.88
CA GLY A 84 -5.15 -11.26 -2.14
C GLY A 84 -5.92 -9.94 -1.98
N GLY A 85 -6.67 -9.57 -3.03
CA GLY A 85 -7.47 -8.35 -3.14
C GLY A 85 -8.30 -7.94 -1.92
N PRO A 86 -8.99 -8.86 -1.21
CA PRO A 86 -9.79 -8.45 -0.05
C PRO A 86 -8.99 -7.90 1.14
N TYR A 87 -7.69 -8.19 1.25
CA TYR A 87 -6.83 -7.54 2.24
C TYR A 87 -6.56 -6.07 1.90
N HIS A 88 -6.47 -5.73 0.62
CA HIS A 88 -6.30 -4.35 0.17
C HIS A 88 -7.54 -3.52 0.53
N GLU A 89 -8.74 -4.02 0.24
CA GLU A 89 -9.99 -3.35 0.61
C GLU A 89 -10.12 -3.13 2.11
N LEU A 90 -9.59 -4.06 2.92
CA LEU A 90 -9.53 -3.90 4.37
C LEU A 90 -8.64 -2.72 4.79
N ILE A 91 -7.48 -2.56 4.14
CA ILE A 91 -6.60 -1.41 4.38
C ILE A 91 -7.28 -0.11 3.94
N VAL A 92 -7.92 -0.08 2.77
CA VAL A 92 -8.66 1.09 2.27
C VAL A 92 -9.78 1.48 3.23
N LEU A 93 -10.57 0.51 3.68
CA LEU A 93 -11.64 0.74 4.66
C LEU A 93 -11.08 1.24 5.98
N ALA A 94 -9.98 0.66 6.47
CA ALA A 94 -9.30 1.11 7.67
C ALA A 94 -8.77 2.54 7.57
N GLY A 95 -8.33 2.97 6.38
CA GLY A 95 -7.93 4.36 6.12
C GLY A 95 -9.08 5.37 6.15
N ARG A 96 -10.33 4.93 5.98
CA ARG A 96 -11.52 5.78 6.08
C ARG A 96 -12.04 5.94 7.50
N VAL A 97 -11.60 5.08 8.42
CA VAL A 97 -11.97 5.14 9.83
C VAL A 97 -10.90 5.94 10.58
N PRO A 98 -11.25 6.97 11.37
CA PRO A 98 -10.29 7.67 12.21
C PRO A 98 -9.53 6.70 13.12
N GLY A 99 -8.20 6.64 12.99
CA GLY A 99 -7.35 5.69 13.73
C GLY A 99 -7.46 4.22 13.26
N GLY A 100 -8.22 3.91 12.21
CA GLY A 100 -8.48 2.54 11.76
C GLY A 100 -7.24 1.79 11.28
N LEU A 101 -6.32 2.46 10.58
CA LEU A 101 -5.04 1.87 10.17
C LEU A 101 -4.17 1.51 11.37
N THR A 102 -4.13 2.35 12.40
CA THR A 102 -3.41 2.06 13.66
C THR A 102 -4.03 0.87 14.38
N ILE A 103 -5.37 0.77 14.39
CA ILE A 103 -6.08 -0.39 14.96
C ILE A 103 -5.72 -1.68 14.20
N LEU A 104 -5.70 -1.63 12.86
CA LEU A 104 -5.48 -2.80 12.01
C LEU A 104 -4.00 -3.24 12.01
N LEU A 105 -3.08 -2.30 11.83
CA LEU A 105 -1.65 -2.56 11.59
C LEU A 105 -0.81 -2.40 12.86
N GLY A 106 -1.31 -1.71 13.89
CA GLY A 106 -0.60 -1.41 15.14
C GLY A 106 0.06 -0.03 15.14
N GLU A 107 0.63 0.34 16.28
CA GLU A 107 1.23 1.67 16.53
C GLU A 107 2.49 1.95 15.69
N ASP A 108 2.98 0.99 14.92
CA ASP A 108 4.06 1.21 13.97
C ASP A 108 3.61 2.00 12.73
N PHE A 109 2.30 2.14 12.51
CA PHE A 109 1.77 2.95 11.41
C PHE A 109 1.80 4.44 11.79
N PRO A 110 2.62 5.29 11.14
CA PRO A 110 2.67 6.72 11.45
C PRO A 110 1.43 7.42 10.89
N GLY A 111 0.30 7.25 11.57
CA GLY A 111 -0.93 8.01 11.34
C GLY A 111 -0.85 9.31 12.12
N GLY A 112 -0.32 10.36 11.47
CA GLY A 112 -0.51 11.79 11.77
C GLY A 112 -0.67 12.17 13.25
N GLY A 113 0.42 12.63 13.86
CA GLY A 113 0.35 13.45 15.08
C GLY A 113 -0.65 14.59 14.87
N SER A 114 -1.53 14.74 15.85
CA SER A 114 -2.54 15.80 15.96
C SER A 114 -1.93 17.20 15.92
#